data_AF-A0A1I6QUR8-F1
#
_entry.id   AF-A0A1I6QUR8-F1
#
_cell.length_a   1.000
_cell.length_b   1.000
_cell.length_c   1.000
_cell.angle_alpha   90.00
_cell.angle_beta   90.00
_cell.angle_gamma   90.00
#
_symmetry.space_group_name_H-M   'P 1'
#
loop_
_entity.id
_entity.type
_entity.pdbx_description
1 polymer ?
#
loop_
_entity_poly.entity_id
_entity_poly.type
_entity_poly.pdbx_seq_one_letter_code
_entity_poly.pdbx_strand_id
1 'polypeptide(L)'
;MLNFARKPTSDGQIYLFNKRNGILFHMYDDRGCDVCSLNQDVLLQLYHLHRKWILDYDRYDIDQLFNEGLAGIMETEEERELRQNVNDKKVADSKIDLSKDNTCRLSHYFEIPFDNGSRFAEEISLTGFTVREISAGNETVTFEVSKIEALAHIDYQTHLMSLYGKKFGIYTGWSYEVHRKSIKSKR
;
A
#
# COMPACT_ATOMS: atom_id res chain seq x y z
N MET A 1 3.18 -24.30 2.87
CA MET A 1 3.40 -23.17 1.95
C MET A 1 2.37 -23.27 0.85
N LEU A 2 1.32 -22.44 0.85
CA LEU A 2 0.33 -22.45 -0.24
C LEU A 2 0.96 -21.73 -1.45
N ASN A 3 1.18 -22.48 -2.53
CA ASN A 3 1.69 -21.93 -3.78
C ASN A 3 0.52 -21.26 -4.54
N PHE A 4 0.56 -19.93 -4.68
CA PHE A 4 -0.44 -19.14 -5.40
C PHE A 4 -0.12 -18.97 -6.90
N ALA A 5 0.96 -19.59 -7.38
CA ALA A 5 1.42 -19.42 -8.75
C ALA A 5 0.36 -19.89 -9.77
N ARG A 6 -0.07 -18.99 -10.66
CA ARG A 6 -0.96 -19.35 -11.76
C ARG A 6 -0.17 -20.10 -12.83
N LYS A 7 -0.77 -21.17 -13.34
CA LYS A 7 -0.17 -21.95 -14.44
C LYS A 7 -0.31 -21.20 -15.77
N PRO A 8 0.68 -21.30 -16.68
CA PRO A 8 1.92 -22.07 -16.54
C PRO A 8 2.96 -21.38 -15.65
N THR A 9 3.71 -22.18 -14.88
CA THR A 9 4.79 -21.71 -14.01
C THR A 9 6.14 -22.14 -14.62
N SER A 10 7.15 -21.28 -14.56
CA SER A 10 8.53 -21.63 -14.87
C SER A 10 9.32 -21.84 -13.59
N ASP A 11 9.99 -22.98 -13.44
CA ASP A 11 10.85 -23.25 -12.27
C ASP A 11 12.20 -22.50 -12.32
N GLY A 12 12.44 -21.74 -13.40
CA GLY A 12 13.66 -20.96 -13.62
C GLY A 12 13.50 -19.47 -13.35
N GLN A 13 14.58 -18.82 -12.96
CA GLN A 13 14.66 -17.36 -12.86
C GLN A 13 14.66 -16.75 -14.27
N ILE A 14 13.71 -15.86 -14.55
CA ILE A 14 13.59 -15.21 -15.86
C ILE A 14 14.17 -13.80 -15.78
N TYR A 15 15.17 -13.53 -16.61
CA TYR A 15 15.77 -12.22 -16.77
C TYR A 15 15.52 -11.70 -18.19
N LEU A 16 14.92 -10.52 -18.32
CA LEU A 16 14.75 -9.82 -19.59
C LEU A 16 15.60 -8.57 -19.58
N PHE A 17 16.61 -8.51 -20.45
CA PHE A 17 17.50 -7.34 -20.54
C PHE A 17 17.16 -6.49 -21.76
N ASN A 18 16.67 -5.28 -21.51
CA ASN A 18 16.52 -4.24 -22.53
C ASN A 18 17.86 -3.53 -22.72
N LYS A 19 18.66 -4.03 -23.66
CA LYS A 19 19.98 -3.46 -23.99
C LYS A 19 19.94 -1.99 -24.42
N ARG A 20 18.86 -1.55 -25.11
CA ARG A 20 18.75 -0.18 -25.62
C ARG A 20 18.66 0.82 -24.47
N ASN A 21 17.89 0.50 -23.44
CA ASN A 21 17.64 1.39 -22.31
C ASN A 21 18.45 1.04 -21.06
N GLY A 22 19.20 -0.08 -21.08
CA GLY A 22 19.99 -0.55 -19.93
C GLY A 22 19.15 -1.07 -18.76
N ILE A 23 17.94 -1.58 -19.02
CA ILE A 23 17.03 -2.08 -17.99
C ILE A 23 17.09 -3.60 -17.91
N LEU A 24 17.24 -4.14 -16.70
CA LEU A 24 17.08 -5.55 -16.39
C LEU A 24 15.77 -5.76 -15.64
N PHE A 25 14.91 -6.62 -16.18
CA PHE A 25 13.72 -7.11 -15.51
C PHE A 25 13.99 -8.51 -14.98
N HIS A 26 13.73 -8.74 -13.70
CA HIS A 26 13.80 -10.05 -13.07
C HIS A 26 12.39 -10.49 -12.66
N MET A 27 11.79 -11.36 -13.47
CA MET A 27 10.48 -11.94 -13.22
C MET A 27 10.66 -13.18 -12.34
N TYR A 28 10.31 -13.07 -11.05
CA TYR A 28 10.47 -14.17 -10.09
C TYR A 28 9.20 -15.01 -9.90
N ASP A 29 8.00 -14.47 -10.20
CA ASP A 29 6.75 -15.21 -10.32
C ASP A 29 5.70 -14.45 -11.16
N ASP A 30 4.45 -14.91 -11.16
CA ASP A 30 3.33 -14.30 -11.88
C ASP A 30 2.71 -13.09 -11.17
N ARG A 31 3.27 -12.68 -10.02
CA ARG A 31 2.75 -11.61 -9.15
C ARG A 31 3.61 -10.35 -9.20
N GLY A 32 4.88 -10.45 -9.59
CA GLY A 32 5.80 -9.31 -9.54
C GLY A 32 7.07 -9.45 -10.38
N CYS A 33 7.84 -8.36 -10.40
CA CYS A 33 9.09 -8.24 -11.13
C CYS A 33 9.96 -7.16 -10.50
N ASP A 34 11.24 -7.44 -10.36
CA ASP A 34 12.22 -6.42 -10.00
C ASP A 34 12.74 -5.73 -11.26
N VAL A 35 12.85 -4.40 -11.20
CA VAL A 35 13.35 -3.59 -12.31
C VAL A 35 14.60 -2.85 -11.87
N CYS A 36 15.72 -3.14 -12.54
CA CYS A 36 17.01 -2.57 -12.21
C CYS A 36 17.65 -1.89 -13.42
N SER A 37 18.42 -0.83 -13.18
CA SER A 37 19.19 -0.11 -14.20
C SER A 37 20.39 0.54 -13.53
N LEU A 38 21.48 0.69 -14.27
CA LEU A 38 22.63 1.52 -13.83
C LEU A 38 22.36 3.02 -14.02
N ASN A 39 21.30 3.39 -14.75
CA ASN A 39 20.87 4.75 -14.98
C ASN A 39 19.55 5.02 -14.26
N GLN A 40 19.59 5.90 -13.26
CA GLN A 40 18.43 6.30 -12.45
C GLN A 40 17.36 7.05 -13.26
N ASP A 41 17.75 7.85 -14.27
CA ASP A 41 16.79 8.61 -15.09
C ASP A 41 15.85 7.70 -15.88
N VAL A 42 16.32 6.51 -16.24
CA VAL A 42 15.51 5.50 -16.93
C VAL A 42 14.49 4.89 -15.97
N LEU A 43 14.89 4.65 -14.71
CA LEU A 43 13.97 4.14 -13.68
C LEU A 43 12.97 5.21 -13.26
N LEU A 44 13.35 6.49 -13.23
CA LEU A 44 12.46 7.60 -12.91
C LEU A 44 11.30 7.69 -13.92
N GLN A 45 11.56 7.51 -15.21
CA GLN A 45 10.51 7.44 -16.22
C GLN A 45 9.53 6.28 -15.98
N LEU A 46 10.05 5.10 -15.62
CA LEU A 46 9.21 3.95 -15.27
C LEU A 46 8.43 4.17 -13.99
N TYR A 47 9.06 4.79 -12.98
CA TYR A 47 8.43 5.18 -11.73
C TYR A 47 7.20 6.03 -12.03
N HIS A 48 7.32 7.13 -12.77
CA HIS A 48 6.18 8.00 -13.10
C HIS A 48 5.06 7.28 -13.86
N LEU A 49 5.41 6.45 -14.84
CA LEU A 49 4.43 5.73 -15.67
C LEU A 49 3.69 4.63 -14.90
N HIS A 50 4.36 4.00 -13.94
CA HIS A 50 3.89 2.79 -13.27
C HIS A 50 3.79 2.95 -11.75
N ARG A 51 3.60 4.16 -11.22
CA ARG A 51 3.45 4.40 -9.76
C ARG A 51 2.42 3.47 -9.13
N LYS A 52 1.31 3.20 -9.85
CA LYS A 52 0.23 2.30 -9.45
C LYS A 52 0.60 0.82 -9.34
N TRP A 53 1.70 0.40 -9.95
CA TRP A 53 2.15 -1.00 -9.93
C TRP A 53 3.19 -1.27 -8.85
N ILE A 54 3.69 -0.21 -8.20
CA ILE A 54 4.58 -0.34 -7.06
C ILE A 54 3.80 -0.96 -5.91
N LEU A 55 4.40 -1.97 -5.29
CA LEU A 55 3.84 -2.61 -4.12
C LEU A 55 3.81 -1.62 -2.96
N ASP A 56 2.66 -1.53 -2.29
CA ASP A 56 2.43 -0.49 -1.28
C ASP A 56 3.45 -0.53 -0.14
N TYR A 57 4.01 -1.70 0.17
CA TYR A 57 5.04 -1.85 1.21
C TYR A 57 6.41 -1.31 0.78
N ASP A 58 6.76 -1.37 -0.51
CA ASP A 58 8.01 -0.81 -1.07
C ASP A 58 7.87 0.68 -1.41
N ARG A 59 6.63 1.20 -1.44
CA ARG A 59 6.32 2.55 -1.90
C ARG A 59 7.11 3.61 -1.16
N TYR A 60 7.23 3.50 0.16
CA TYR A 60 7.96 4.46 0.97
C TYR A 60 9.42 4.57 0.53
N ASP A 61 10.13 3.44 0.45
CA ASP A 61 11.56 3.39 0.09
C ASP A 61 11.80 3.84 -1.36
N ILE A 62 10.93 3.44 -2.29
CA ILE A 62 11.02 3.84 -3.69
C ILE A 62 10.78 5.36 -3.85
N ASP A 63 9.82 5.92 -3.11
CA ASP A 63 9.57 7.36 -3.11
C ASP A 63 10.79 8.14 -2.59
N GLN A 64 11.47 7.66 -1.53
CA GLN A 64 12.74 8.25 -1.07
C GLN A 64 13.83 8.20 -2.14
N LEU A 65 13.95 7.07 -2.86
CA LEU A 65 14.97 6.89 -3.91
C LEU A 65 14.84 7.93 -5.03
N PHE A 66 13.61 8.28 -5.42
CA PHE A 66 13.35 9.27 -6.46
C PHE A 66 13.15 10.69 -5.94
N ASN A 67 13.17 10.89 -4.62
CA ASN A 67 12.89 12.17 -3.98
C ASN A 67 11.52 12.76 -4.40
N GLU A 68 10.52 11.88 -4.54
CA GLU A 68 9.14 12.21 -4.92
C GLU A 68 8.14 11.50 -3.99
N GLY A 69 6.84 11.75 -4.14
CA GLY A 69 5.83 11.09 -3.30
C GLY A 69 6.07 11.36 -1.81
N LEU A 70 6.29 10.32 -1.01
CA LEU A 70 6.55 10.44 0.44
C LEU A 70 7.98 10.84 0.82
N ALA A 71 8.84 11.20 -0.14
CA ALA A 71 10.20 11.64 0.11
C ALA A 71 10.30 12.72 1.21
N GLY A 72 11.23 12.53 2.15
CA GLY A 72 11.49 13.45 3.26
C GLY A 72 10.47 13.40 4.42
N ILE A 73 9.37 12.66 4.30
CA ILE A 73 8.46 12.40 5.40
C ILE A 73 8.99 11.23 6.21
N MET A 74 9.24 11.42 7.50
CA MET A 74 9.81 10.38 8.36
C MET A 74 8.84 9.99 9.47
N GLU A 75 8.87 8.71 9.86
CA GLU A 75 8.33 8.23 11.12
C GLU A 75 9.45 8.21 12.16
N THR A 76 9.21 8.85 13.30
CA THR A 76 10.10 8.78 14.47
C THR A 76 9.94 7.45 15.19
N GLU A 77 10.90 7.08 16.03
CA GLU A 77 10.81 5.82 16.78
C GLU A 77 9.62 5.86 17.76
N GLU A 78 9.35 6.99 18.39
CA GLU A 78 8.21 7.14 19.30
C GLU A 78 6.87 6.97 18.57
N GLU A 79 6.75 7.51 17.35
CA GLU A 79 5.56 7.33 16.52
C GLU A 79 5.38 5.88 16.06
N ARG A 80 6.48 5.22 15.71
CA ARG A 80 6.49 3.80 15.33
C ARG A 80 6.03 2.93 16.47
N GLU A 81 6.63 3.08 17.65
CA GLU A 81 6.26 2.31 18.84
C GLU A 81 4.79 2.53 19.21
N LEU A 82 4.32 3.78 19.18
CA LEU A 82 2.91 4.08 19.46
C LEU A 82 1.98 3.38 18.45
N ARG A 83 2.29 3.48 17.15
CA ARG A 83 1.51 2.87 16.08
C ARG A 83 1.46 1.35 16.21
N GLN A 84 2.60 0.71 16.44
CA GLN A 84 2.70 -0.74 16.63
C GLN A 84 1.92 -1.19 17.86
N ASN A 85 2.05 -0.50 19.00
CA ASN A 85 1.29 -0.80 20.21
C ASN A 85 -0.23 -0.69 19.99
N VAL A 86 -0.69 0.32 19.25
CA VAL A 86 -2.11 0.49 18.91
C VAL A 86 -2.59 -0.64 17.99
N ASN A 87 -1.78 -1.00 16.98
CA ASN A 87 -2.09 -2.09 16.07
C ASN A 87 -2.19 -3.43 16.79
N ASP A 88 -1.18 -3.79 17.58
CA ASP A 88 -1.10 -5.06 18.30
C ASP A 88 -2.27 -5.22 19.25
N LYS A 89 -2.61 -4.17 20.01
CA LYS A 89 -3.78 -4.16 20.88
C LYS A 89 -5.07 -4.41 20.10
N LYS A 90 -5.27 -3.69 19.00
CA LYS A 90 -6.49 -3.80 18.18
C LYS A 90 -6.60 -5.16 17.47
N VAL A 91 -5.48 -5.72 17.03
CA VAL A 91 -5.42 -7.07 16.45
C VAL A 91 -5.73 -8.11 17.51
N ALA A 92 -5.17 -8.00 18.72
CA ALA A 92 -5.49 -8.90 19.82
C ALA A 92 -6.99 -8.83 20.21
N ASP A 93 -7.54 -7.63 20.30
CA ASP A 93 -8.96 -7.40 20.63
C ASP A 93 -9.90 -7.94 19.54
N SER A 94 -9.44 -8.04 18.29
CA SER A 94 -10.24 -8.54 17.16
C SER A 94 -10.62 -10.01 17.28
N LYS A 95 -9.82 -10.80 18.02
CA LYS A 95 -9.92 -12.26 18.10
C LYS A 95 -9.88 -12.98 16.75
N ILE A 96 -9.38 -12.32 15.70
CA ILE A 96 -9.17 -12.94 14.38
C ILE A 96 -7.97 -13.87 14.46
N ASP A 97 -8.16 -15.12 14.05
CA ASP A 97 -7.08 -16.09 13.94
C ASP A 97 -6.23 -15.78 12.69
N LEU A 98 -5.08 -15.13 12.91
CA LEU A 98 -4.17 -14.74 11.83
C LEU A 98 -3.60 -15.93 11.05
N SER A 99 -3.70 -17.16 11.57
CA SER A 99 -3.23 -18.38 10.89
C SER A 99 -4.27 -18.98 9.93
N LYS A 100 -5.51 -18.48 9.94
CA LYS A 100 -6.62 -18.95 9.11
C LYS A 100 -7.02 -17.86 8.10
N ASP A 101 -8.33 -17.65 7.92
CA ASP A 101 -8.84 -16.57 7.09
C ASP A 101 -8.82 -15.26 7.88
N ASN A 102 -7.80 -14.47 7.61
CA ASN A 102 -7.60 -13.14 8.16
C ASN A 102 -7.85 -12.05 7.10
N THR A 103 -8.46 -12.41 5.97
CA THR A 103 -8.76 -11.46 4.89
C THR A 103 -9.90 -10.56 5.34
N CYS A 104 -9.62 -9.27 5.41
CA CYS A 104 -10.60 -8.27 5.81
C CYS A 104 -10.51 -7.05 4.89
N ARG A 105 -11.59 -6.28 4.86
CA ARG A 105 -11.55 -4.93 4.34
C ARG A 105 -10.96 -4.05 5.43
N LEU A 106 -9.72 -3.61 5.22
CA LEU A 106 -9.04 -2.64 6.05
C LEU A 106 -9.42 -1.24 5.55
N SER A 107 -9.86 -0.37 6.47
CA SER A 107 -10.26 1.00 6.16
C SER A 107 -9.48 1.95 7.05
N HIS A 108 -8.97 3.02 6.46
CA HIS A 108 -8.14 4.06 7.07
C HIS A 108 -8.84 5.39 6.91
N TYR A 109 -8.82 6.20 7.96
CA TYR A 109 -9.58 7.44 8.01
C TYR A 109 -8.66 8.63 8.10
N PHE A 110 -9.03 9.69 7.39
CA PHE A 110 -8.25 10.91 7.30
C PHE A 110 -9.14 12.14 7.44
N GLU A 111 -8.58 13.17 8.06
CA GLU A 111 -9.09 14.54 8.01
C GLU A 111 -8.04 15.39 7.31
N ILE A 112 -8.34 15.82 6.09
CA ILE A 112 -7.42 16.52 5.21
C ILE A 112 -7.91 17.96 5.02
N PRO A 113 -7.08 19.00 5.23
CA PRO A 113 -7.43 20.38 4.86
C PRO A 113 -7.94 20.45 3.42
N PHE A 114 -8.98 21.25 3.18
CA PHE A 114 -9.65 21.32 1.87
C PHE A 114 -8.67 21.53 0.71
N ASP A 115 -7.70 22.45 0.87
CA ASP A 115 -6.68 22.76 -0.14
C ASP A 115 -5.76 21.58 -0.50
N ASN A 116 -5.65 20.59 0.39
CA ASN A 116 -4.87 19.37 0.16
C ASN A 116 -5.73 18.20 -0.33
N GLY A 117 -7.07 18.28 -0.27
CA GLY A 117 -7.97 17.15 -0.50
C GLY A 117 -7.82 16.51 -1.88
N SER A 118 -7.76 17.32 -2.94
CA SER A 118 -7.59 16.81 -4.31
C SER A 118 -6.24 16.13 -4.51
N ARG A 119 -5.16 16.74 -4.01
CA ARG A 119 -3.79 16.19 -4.09
C ARG A 119 -3.64 14.90 -3.29
N PHE A 120 -4.27 14.83 -2.12
CA PHE A 120 -4.32 13.60 -1.32
C PHE A 120 -5.03 12.47 -2.09
N ALA A 121 -6.22 12.75 -2.64
CA ALA A 121 -6.97 11.75 -3.39
C ALA A 121 -6.22 11.27 -4.64
N GLU A 122 -5.57 12.18 -5.36
CA GLU A 122 -4.73 11.86 -6.51
C GLU A 122 -3.57 10.94 -6.11
N GLU A 123 -2.82 11.27 -5.05
CA GLU A 123 -1.70 10.44 -4.60
C GLU A 123 -2.14 9.05 -4.14
N ILE A 124 -3.23 8.94 -3.37
CA ILE A 124 -3.75 7.63 -2.98
C ILE A 124 -4.22 6.84 -4.20
N SER A 125 -4.74 7.49 -5.26
CA SER A 125 -5.18 6.79 -6.48
C SER A 125 -4.04 6.10 -7.26
N LEU A 126 -2.79 6.50 -6.97
CA LEU A 126 -1.56 5.90 -7.50
C LEU A 126 -1.06 4.73 -6.64
N THR A 127 -1.84 4.27 -5.68
CA THR A 127 -1.55 3.10 -4.84
C THR A 127 -2.51 1.94 -5.12
N GLY A 128 -2.36 0.83 -4.40
CA GLY A 128 -3.31 -0.28 -4.40
C GLY A 128 -4.62 -0.02 -3.63
N PHE A 129 -4.76 1.14 -2.97
CA PHE A 129 -5.92 1.47 -2.14
C PHE A 129 -7.04 2.15 -2.93
N THR A 130 -8.27 1.98 -2.44
CA THR A 130 -9.44 2.73 -2.89
C THR A 130 -9.68 3.91 -1.94
N VAL A 131 -9.68 5.13 -2.47
CA VAL A 131 -10.02 6.36 -1.74
C VAL A 131 -11.48 6.75 -1.98
N ARG A 132 -12.17 7.17 -0.93
CA ARG A 132 -13.54 7.69 -0.96
C ARG A 132 -13.65 8.91 -0.06
N GLU A 133 -14.19 9.99 -0.58
CA GLU A 133 -14.62 11.12 0.24
C GLU A 133 -15.91 10.74 0.98
N ILE A 134 -15.92 10.95 2.30
CA ILE A 134 -17.08 10.65 3.16
C ILE A 134 -17.91 11.91 3.39
N SER A 135 -17.23 13.04 3.60
CA SER A 135 -17.86 14.34 3.82
C SER A 135 -16.88 15.48 3.54
N ALA A 136 -17.38 16.57 2.97
CA ALA A 136 -16.69 17.84 2.88
C ALA A 136 -17.27 18.82 3.90
N GLY A 137 -16.44 19.24 4.87
CA GLY A 137 -16.70 20.40 5.69
C GLY A 137 -16.18 21.68 5.02
N ASN A 138 -16.28 22.81 5.73
CA ASN A 138 -15.78 24.09 5.22
C ASN A 138 -14.24 24.20 5.25
N GLU A 139 -13.58 23.48 6.17
CA GLU A 139 -12.12 23.56 6.39
C GLU A 139 -11.40 22.26 6.06
N THR A 140 -12.05 21.12 6.31
CA THR A 140 -11.48 19.79 6.11
C THR A 140 -12.42 18.88 5.32
N VAL A 141 -11.83 17.93 4.64
CA VAL A 141 -12.49 16.85 3.91
C VAL A 141 -12.11 15.54 4.59
N THR A 142 -13.11 14.72 4.90
CA THR A 142 -12.92 13.42 5.50
C THR A 142 -12.84 12.35 4.43
N PHE A 143 -11.78 11.55 4.47
CA PHE A 143 -11.58 10.45 3.53
C PHE A 143 -11.57 9.09 4.24
N GLU A 144 -12.08 8.09 3.54
CA GLU A 144 -11.84 6.68 3.80
C GLU A 144 -10.91 6.14 2.70
N VAL A 145 -9.80 5.54 3.10
CA VAL A 145 -8.87 4.81 2.22
C VAL A 145 -8.93 3.34 2.60
N SER A 146 -9.16 2.44 1.65
CA SER A 146 -9.43 1.04 1.98
C SER A 146 -8.83 0.03 1.01
N LYS A 147 -8.57 -1.17 1.53
CA LYS A 147 -8.03 -2.30 0.77
C LYS A 147 -8.51 -3.62 1.37
N ILE A 148 -8.76 -4.61 0.52
CA ILE A 148 -9.05 -5.98 0.99
C ILE A 148 -7.73 -6.74 1.06
N GLU A 149 -7.31 -7.09 2.26
CA GLU A 149 -6.02 -7.74 2.50
C GLU A 149 -6.02 -8.53 3.82
N ALA A 150 -4.97 -9.32 4.05
CA ALA A 150 -4.76 -10.00 5.31
C ALA A 150 -4.55 -8.99 6.44
N LEU A 151 -5.21 -9.18 7.58
CA LEU A 151 -5.00 -8.35 8.78
C LEU A 151 -3.54 -8.33 9.24
N ALA A 152 -2.78 -9.39 8.96
CA ALA A 152 -1.34 -9.48 9.24
C ALA A 152 -0.51 -8.38 8.55
N HIS A 153 -1.05 -7.72 7.52
CA HIS A 153 -0.39 -6.64 6.79
C HIS A 153 -0.64 -5.25 7.38
N ILE A 154 -1.36 -5.14 8.50
CA ILE A 154 -1.79 -3.84 9.03
C ILE A 154 -0.63 -2.92 9.42
N ASP A 155 0.52 -3.48 9.82
CA ASP A 155 1.65 -2.66 10.27
C ASP A 155 2.18 -1.77 9.13
N TYR A 156 2.50 -2.36 7.98
CA TYR A 156 2.96 -1.59 6.83
C TYR A 156 1.88 -0.63 6.33
N GLN A 157 0.61 -1.05 6.33
CA GLN A 157 -0.48 -0.19 5.85
C GLN A 157 -0.60 1.05 6.74
N THR A 158 -0.64 0.88 8.06
CA THR A 158 -0.72 2.01 9.00
C THR A 158 0.53 2.89 8.99
N HIS A 159 1.71 2.32 8.71
CA HIS A 159 2.92 3.10 8.49
C HIS A 159 2.76 4.01 7.27
N LEU A 160 2.36 3.45 6.12
CA LEU A 160 2.15 4.23 4.90
C LEU A 160 1.07 5.31 5.10
N MET A 161 -0.03 4.97 5.77
CA MET A 161 -1.13 5.89 6.04
C MET A 161 -0.75 7.00 7.04
N SER A 162 0.09 6.72 8.04
CA SER A 162 0.57 7.76 8.97
C SER A 162 1.43 8.79 8.23
N LEU A 163 2.28 8.35 7.29
CA LEU A 163 3.09 9.24 6.46
C LEU A 163 2.26 10.09 5.50
N TYR A 164 1.24 9.51 4.86
CA TYR A 164 0.27 10.30 4.08
C TYR A 164 -0.47 11.31 4.95
N GLY A 165 -0.82 10.92 6.19
CA GLY A 165 -1.35 11.80 7.21
C GLY A 165 -0.42 12.99 7.40
N LYS A 166 0.83 12.77 7.80
CA LYS A 166 1.83 13.83 7.98
C LYS A 166 1.99 14.75 6.77
N LYS A 167 1.96 14.20 5.55
CA LYS A 167 2.17 14.97 4.32
C LYS A 167 0.97 15.86 3.98
N PHE A 168 -0.25 15.37 4.18
CA PHE A 168 -1.46 16.01 3.65
C PHE A 168 -2.43 16.53 4.70
N GLY A 169 -2.45 16.00 5.92
CA GLY A 169 -3.40 16.35 6.97
C GLY A 169 -3.25 15.50 8.24
N ILE A 170 -4.32 14.81 8.63
CA ILE A 170 -4.34 13.98 9.84
C ILE A 170 -4.82 12.58 9.48
N TYR A 171 -4.05 11.57 9.87
CA TYR A 171 -4.49 10.18 9.88
C TYR A 171 -5.14 9.86 11.23
N THR A 172 -6.44 9.56 11.24
CA THR A 172 -7.23 9.42 12.48
C THR A 172 -7.34 7.98 12.96
N GLY A 173 -6.93 7.01 12.15
CA GLY A 173 -6.83 5.60 12.51
C GLY A 173 -7.44 4.67 11.48
N TRP A 174 -7.62 3.40 11.85
CA TRP A 174 -8.13 2.36 10.95
C TRP A 174 -9.25 1.54 11.59
N SER A 175 -10.00 0.80 10.77
CA SER A 175 -10.97 -0.21 11.16
C SER A 175 -10.86 -1.44 10.24
N TYR A 176 -11.52 -2.53 10.60
CA TYR A 176 -11.56 -3.73 9.77
C TYR A 176 -12.99 -4.30 9.72
N GLU A 177 -13.33 -4.89 8.58
CA GLU A 177 -14.56 -5.66 8.38
C GLU A 177 -14.21 -7.02 7.79
N VAL A 178 -14.65 -8.11 8.42
CA VAL A 178 -14.36 -9.46 7.94
C VAL A 178 -14.97 -9.68 6.56
N HIS A 179 -14.14 -10.01 5.58
CA HIS A 179 -14.61 -10.23 4.22
C HIS A 179 -15.26 -11.61 4.09
N ARG A 180 -16.53 -11.75 4.46
CA ARG A 180 -17.28 -12.99 4.25
C ARG A 180 -17.55 -13.17 2.76
N LYS A 181 -16.79 -14.06 2.08
CA LYS A 181 -17.19 -14.57 0.77
C LYS A 181 -18.57 -15.23 0.92
N SER A 182 -19.59 -14.67 0.27
CA SER A 182 -20.90 -15.30 0.21
C SER A 182 -20.73 -16.69 -0.44
N ILE A 183 -20.89 -17.74 0.37
CA ILE A 183 -20.94 -19.11 -0.14
C ILE A 183 -22.23 -19.18 -0.95
N LYS A 184 -22.13 -19.04 -2.28
CA LYS A 184 -23.18 -19.52 -3.17
C LYS A 184 -23.25 -21.03 -2.99
N SER A 185 -24.19 -21.46 -2.15
CA SER A 185 -24.71 -22.82 -2.10
C SER A 185 -25.01 -23.27 -3.53
N LYS A 186 -24.17 -24.14 -4.09
CA LYS A 186 -24.53 -24.94 -5.24
C LYS A 186 -25.53 -25.97 -4.74
N ARG A 187 -26.81 -25.73 -5.00
CA ARG A 187 -27.79 -26.80 -5.15
C ARG A 187 -27.57 -27.50 -6.49
#